data_AF-G0AIW1-F1
#
_entry.id   AF-G0AIW1-F1
#
_cell.length_a   1.000
_cell.length_b   1.000
_cell.length_c   1.000
_cell.angle_alpha   90.00
_cell.angle_beta   90.00
_cell.angle_gamma   90.00
#
_symmetry.space_group_name_H-M   'P 1'
#
loop_
_entity.id
_entity.type
_entity.pdbx_description
1 polymer ?
#
loop_
_entity_poly.entity_id
_entity_poly.type
_entity_poly.pdbx_seq_one_letter_code
_entity_poly.pdbx_strand_id
1 'polypeptide(L)'
;MKTALIGDKDIPEFDHDIMTNLLITSTELNVVRQEQILLGIRNAKQEIYRVIGASSSKQFTNAAEELEDLGLSNELEEADRAKNGYDAIFGLSE
;
A
#
# COMPACT_ATOMS: atom_id res chain seq x y z
N MET A 1 3.33 7.03 8.89
CA MET A 1 2.48 7.07 7.69
C MET A 1 1.02 6.82 8.07
N LYS A 2 0.07 7.03 7.17
CA LYS A 2 -1.35 6.75 7.43
C LYS A 2 -1.84 5.60 6.57
N THR A 3 -2.81 4.84 7.04
CA THR A 3 -3.40 3.75 6.25
C THR A 3 -4.91 3.65 6.44
N ALA A 4 -5.60 3.14 5.44
CA ALA A 4 -7.02 2.83 5.51
C ALA A 4 -7.31 1.56 4.71
N LEU A 5 -8.31 0.82 5.18
CA LEU A 5 -8.94 -0.24 4.40
C LEU A 5 -9.93 0.40 3.41
N ILE A 6 -10.09 -0.24 2.25
CA ILE A 6 -11.18 0.01 1.32
C ILE A 6 -12.33 -0.92 1.72
N GLY A 7 -13.51 -0.34 1.97
CA GLY A 7 -14.68 -1.09 2.41
C GLY A 7 -15.05 -2.22 1.43
N ASP A 8 -15.63 -3.29 1.99
CA ASP A 8 -16.13 -4.48 1.28
C ASP A 8 -15.07 -5.30 0.53
N LYS A 9 -13.78 -5.13 0.85
CA LYS A 9 -12.69 -5.93 0.28
C LYS A 9 -12.20 -6.99 1.25
N ASP A 10 -11.84 -8.15 0.71
CA ASP A 10 -11.22 -9.21 1.48
C ASP A 10 -9.85 -8.75 1.98
N ILE A 11 -9.63 -8.91 3.29
CA ILE A 11 -8.38 -8.58 3.96
C ILE A 11 -7.53 -9.86 4.00
N PRO A 12 -6.34 -9.89 3.38
CA PRO A 12 -5.44 -11.02 3.43
C PRO A 12 -4.86 -11.25 4.83
N GLU A 13 -4.40 -12.47 5.11
CA GLU A 13 -3.77 -12.82 6.40
C GLU A 13 -2.49 -12.01 6.67
N PHE A 14 -1.68 -11.77 5.63
CA PHE A 14 -0.44 -10.97 5.71
C PHE A 14 -0.68 -9.50 6.08
N ASP A 15 -1.93 -9.02 6.09
CA ASP A 15 -2.27 -7.67 6.53
C ASP A 15 -1.83 -7.41 7.99
N HIS A 16 -1.85 -8.46 8.82
CA HIS A 16 -1.36 -8.37 10.18
C HIS A 16 0.12 -7.94 10.24
N ASP A 17 0.94 -8.50 9.33
CA ASP A 17 2.37 -8.21 9.28
C ASP A 17 2.62 -6.80 8.74
N ILE A 18 1.84 -6.36 7.75
CA ILE A 18 1.85 -4.96 7.28
C ILE A 18 1.58 -4.00 8.45
N MET A 19 0.52 -4.26 9.22
CA MET A 19 0.13 -3.40 10.34
C MET A 19 1.13 -3.42 11.51
N THR A 20 1.95 -4.48 11.61
CA THR A 20 2.92 -4.67 12.69
C THR A 20 4.30 -4.12 12.33
N ASN A 21 4.76 -4.33 11.10
CA ASN A 21 6.12 -4.01 10.67
C ASN A 21 6.25 -2.56 10.19
N LEU A 22 5.19 -1.99 9.61
CA LEU A 22 5.22 -0.61 9.16
C LEU A 22 4.79 0.35 10.27
N LEU A 23 5.48 1.50 10.36
CA LEU A 23 5.10 2.61 11.24
C LEU A 23 3.90 3.39 10.66
N ILE A 24 2.72 2.76 10.71
CA ILE A 24 1.45 3.28 10.16
C ILE A 24 0.37 3.45 11.22
N THR A 25 -0.51 4.41 11.00
CA THR A 25 -1.71 4.63 11.83
C THR A 25 -2.95 4.53 10.96
N SER A 26 -3.93 3.75 11.41
CA SER A 26 -5.20 3.62 10.71
C SER A 26 -6.05 4.90 10.85
N THR A 27 -6.65 5.34 9.74
CA THR A 27 -7.53 6.51 9.67
C THR A 27 -8.54 6.35 8.52
N GLU A 28 -9.32 7.39 8.24
CA GLU A 28 -10.30 7.38 7.16
C GLU A 28 -9.65 7.45 5.77
N LEU A 29 -10.21 6.74 4.79
CA LEU A 29 -9.64 6.63 3.44
C LEU A 29 -9.48 7.99 2.74
N ASN A 30 -10.43 8.91 2.93
CA ASN A 30 -10.36 10.27 2.43
C ASN A 30 -9.16 11.06 2.99
N VAL A 31 -8.78 10.81 4.25
CA VAL A 31 -7.60 11.43 4.89
C VAL A 31 -6.32 10.84 4.31
N VAL A 32 -6.26 9.52 4.13
CA VAL A 32 -5.07 8.86 3.54
C VAL A 32 -4.82 9.36 2.11
N ARG A 33 -5.88 9.52 1.31
CA ARG A 33 -5.80 9.99 -0.08
C ARG A 33 -5.32 11.44 -0.24
N GLN A 34 -5.18 12.19 0.85
CA GLN A 34 -4.60 13.55 0.83
C GLN A 34 -3.08 13.53 1.00
N GLU A 35 -2.47 12.39 1.29
CA GLU A 35 -1.01 12.26 1.39
C GLU A 35 -0.34 12.41 0.01
N GLN A 36 0.93 12.80 0.03
CA GLN A 36 1.68 13.13 -1.18
C GLN A 36 1.96 11.92 -2.08
N ILE A 37 2.18 10.76 -1.46
CA ILE A 37 2.50 9.50 -2.14
C ILE A 37 1.52 8.45 -1.65
N LEU A 38 0.87 7.75 -2.58
CA LEU A 38 -0.14 6.74 -2.30
C LEU A 38 0.31 5.37 -2.80
N LEU A 39 0.37 4.40 -1.88
CA LEU A 39 0.62 3.00 -2.16
C LEU A 39 -0.70 2.23 -2.04
N GLY A 40 -1.03 1.43 -3.06
CA GLY A 40 -2.15 0.50 -3.02
C GLY A 40 -1.66 -0.92 -2.72
N ILE A 41 -2.35 -1.65 -1.85
CA ILE A 41 -2.04 -3.07 -1.59
C ILE A 41 -3.18 -3.93 -2.13
N ARG A 42 -2.86 -4.92 -2.96
CA ARG A 42 -3.81 -5.87 -3.54
C ARG A 42 -4.01 -7.11 -2.68
N ASN A 43 -5.23 -7.64 -2.73
CA ASN A 43 -5.55 -8.96 -2.23
C ASN A 43 -5.43 -10.02 -3.36
N ALA A 44 -5.71 -11.28 -3.03
CA ALA A 44 -5.68 -12.39 -3.99
C ALA A 44 -6.68 -12.26 -5.16
N LYS A 45 -7.68 -11.38 -5.06
CA LYS A 45 -8.62 -11.07 -6.14
C LYS A 45 -8.14 -9.94 -7.04
N GLN A 46 -6.88 -9.51 -6.89
CA GLN A 46 -6.30 -8.37 -7.59
C GLN A 46 -7.03 -7.05 -7.29
N GLU A 47 -7.71 -6.95 -6.15
CA GLU A 47 -8.40 -5.74 -5.71
C GLU A 47 -7.55 -4.99 -4.70
N ILE A 48 -7.45 -3.66 -4.84
CA ILE A 48 -6.84 -2.83 -3.80
C ILE A 48 -7.76 -2.88 -2.56
N TYR A 49 -7.26 -3.45 -1.47
CA TYR A 49 -7.99 -3.56 -0.20
C TYR A 49 -7.46 -2.59 0.85
N ARG A 50 -6.21 -2.14 0.73
CA ARG A 50 -5.57 -1.18 1.64
C ARG A 50 -4.88 -0.08 0.86
N VAL A 51 -4.95 1.13 1.40
CA VAL A 51 -4.16 2.28 0.94
C VAL A 51 -3.23 2.72 2.06
N ILE A 52 -1.97 2.97 1.71
CA ILE A 52 -0.98 3.57 2.60
C ILE A 52 -0.58 4.92 2.00
N GLY A 53 -0.64 5.97 2.81
CA GLY A 53 -0.24 7.32 2.46
C GLY A 53 1.06 7.70 3.15
N ALA A 54 2.04 8.10 2.34
CA ALA A 54 3.34 8.57 2.78
C ALA A 54 3.50 10.07 2.51
N SER A 55 4.07 10.79 3.47
CA SER A 55 4.24 12.25 3.40
C SER A 55 5.60 12.66 2.82
N SER A 56 6.43 11.70 2.42
CA SER A 56 7.78 11.93 1.88
C SER A 56 8.34 10.69 1.18
N SER A 57 9.28 10.88 0.25
CA SER A 57 9.95 9.77 -0.44
C SER A 57 10.69 8.82 0.51
N LYS A 58 11.23 9.31 1.63
CA LYS A 58 11.88 8.46 2.64
C LYS A 58 10.89 7.45 3.26
N GLN A 59 9.69 7.91 3.58
CA GLN A 59 8.63 7.03 4.09
C GLN A 59 8.17 6.03 3.04
N PHE A 60 8.07 6.47 1.78
CA PHE A 60 7.78 5.58 0.66
C PHE A 60 8.83 4.47 0.51
N THR A 61 10.12 4.82 0.47
CA THR A 61 11.21 3.84 0.35
C THR A 61 11.18 2.83 1.49
N ASN A 62 11.05 3.29 2.74
CA ASN A 62 10.92 2.38 3.87
C ASN A 62 9.68 1.49 3.75
N ALA A 63 8.54 2.01 3.29
CA ALA A 63 7.36 1.19 3.10
C ALA A 63 7.53 0.15 1.99
N ALA A 64 8.17 0.52 0.88
CA ALA A 64 8.44 -0.38 -0.24
C ALA A 64 9.34 -1.53 0.19
N GLU A 65 10.45 -1.24 0.87
CA GLU A 65 11.39 -2.25 1.39
C GLU A 65 10.69 -3.25 2.33
N GLU A 66 9.89 -2.76 3.29
CA GLU A 66 9.17 -3.64 4.22
C GLU A 66 8.09 -4.48 3.52
N LEU A 67 7.42 -3.94 2.50
CA LEU A 67 6.42 -4.70 1.71
C LEU A 67 7.10 -5.77 0.84
N GLU A 68 8.29 -5.48 0.31
CA GLU A 68 9.12 -6.44 -0.44
C GLU A 68 9.65 -7.56 0.46
N ASP A 69 10.07 -7.23 1.69
CA ASP A 69 10.49 -8.22 2.69
C ASP A 69 9.32 -9.15 3.11
N LEU A 70 8.07 -8.68 3.02
CA LEU A 70 6.86 -9.48 3.19
C LEU A 70 6.51 -10.33 1.95
N GLY A 71 7.29 -10.24 0.87
CA GLY A 71 7.09 -10.99 -0.37
C GLY A 71 6.09 -10.36 -1.33
N LEU A 72 5.74 -9.08 -1.16
CA LEU A 72 4.93 -8.34 -2.12
C LEU A 72 5.84 -7.66 -3.14
N SER A 73 5.36 -7.50 -4.37
CA SER A 73 6.14 -6.87 -5.45
C SER A 73 5.41 -5.65 -5.98
N ASN A 74 6.17 -4.59 -6.29
CA ASN A 74 5.62 -3.37 -6.85
C ASN A 74 5.31 -3.56 -8.36
N GLU A 75 4.04 -3.67 -8.71
CA GLU A 75 3.58 -3.84 -10.08
C GLU A 75 3.81 -2.61 -10.97
N LEU A 76 4.08 -1.44 -10.38
CA LEU A 76 4.29 -0.19 -11.11
C LEU A 76 5.77 0.18 -11.24
N GLU A 77 6.71 -0.67 -10.81
CA GLU A 77 8.14 -0.36 -10.87
C GLU A 77 8.62 -0.11 -12.31
N GLU A 78 8.11 -0.88 -13.27
CA GLU A 78 8.40 -0.69 -14.70
C GLU A 78 7.40 0.24 -15.41
N ALA A 79 6.42 0.78 -14.70
CA ALA A 79 5.40 1.65 -15.29
C ALA A 79 5.92 3.09 -15.37
N ASP A 80 5.85 3.69 -16.56
CA ASP A 80 6.27 5.07 -16.78
C ASP A 80 5.50 6.12 -15.95
N ARG A 81 4.36 5.76 -15.32
CA ARG A 81 3.47 6.68 -14.59
C ARG A 81 2.67 5.99 -13.49
N ALA A 82 2.29 6.79 -12.48
CA ALA A 82 1.26 6.47 -11.48
C ALA A 82 -0.04 5.96 -12.15
N LYS A 83 -0.65 4.92 -11.58
CA LYS A 83 -1.85 4.27 -12.11
C LYS A 83 -3.02 4.48 -11.16
N ASN A 84 -4.13 5.02 -11.67
CA ASN A 84 -5.36 5.26 -10.89
C ASN A 84 -5.16 6.10 -9.61
N GLY A 85 -4.18 7.02 -9.61
CA GLY A 85 -3.86 7.86 -8.45
C GLY A 85 -2.96 7.19 -7.40
N TYR A 86 -2.36 6.04 -7.71
CA TYR A 86 -1.36 5.38 -6.89
C TYR A 86 0.02 5.50 -7.52
N ASP A 87 1.01 5.84 -6.71
CA ASP A 87 2.42 5.93 -7.09
C ASP A 87 3.08 4.54 -7.11
N ALA A 88 2.57 3.60 -6.31
CA ALA A 88 2.97 2.20 -6.32
C ALA A 88 1.78 1.29 -6.01
N ILE A 89 1.81 0.07 -6.54
CA ILE A 89 0.83 -0.97 -6.24
C ILE A 89 1.58 -2.25 -5.90
N PHE A 90 1.38 -2.74 -4.67
CA PHE A 90 2.00 -3.96 -4.18
C PHE A 90 0.98 -5.09 -4.16
N GLY A 91 1.39 -6.26 -4.65
CA GLY A 91 0.61 -7.48 -4.63
C GLY A 91 1.53 -8.70 -4.49
N LEU A 92 0.95 -9.86 -4.20
CA LEU A 92 1.69 -11.12 -4.32
C LEU A 92 2.03 -11.32 -5.81
N SER A 93 3.30 -11.57 -6.11
CA SER A 93 3.70 -12.00 -7.45
C SER A 93 2.99 -13.33 -7.79
N GLU A 94 2.31 -13.38 -8.94
CA GLU A 94 1.75 -14.63 -9.49
C GLU A 94 2.84 -15.57 -10.01
#